data_AF-A0A8B8V6C9-F1
#
_entry.id   AF-A0A8B8V6C9-F1
#
_cell.length_a   1.000
_cell.length_b   1.000
_cell.length_c   1.000
_cell.angle_alpha   90.00
_cell.angle_beta   90.00
_cell.angle_gamma   90.00
#
_symmetry.space_group_name_H-M   'P 1'
#
loop_
_entity.id
_entity.type
_entity.pdbx_description
1 polymer ?
#
loop_
_entity_poly.entity_id
_entity_poly.type
_entity_poly.pdbx_seq_one_letter_code
_entity_poly.pdbx_strand_id
1 'polypeptide(L)'
;MTPPQQPPALKSEPRALGPPAPSYNSFGLNGVPGSIWDFVSGSFSPSPSPILNAGPTASSGASPNSAELARVRRQLDEAKRKIRQWEESWQQVKQACDAWQREAKEAKERALAADSARQLALQKKEEVEAQFRRLQEELEGRGLASALPGLRGCGDIGAIPLPKLHSLQSQLRLDLEAVDGVIFQLRAKQCGVCGERARSAVLRPCQHRVLCEPCAASAPECPYCAGQPLPW
;
A
#
# COMPACT_ATOMS: atom_id res chain seq x y z
N MET A 1 -27.34 46.76 5.46
CA MET A 1 -26.34 47.07 6.49
C MET A 1 -25.28 45.99 6.48
N THR A 2 -24.09 46.32 5.98
CA THR A 2 -22.83 45.58 6.12
C THR A 2 -22.06 46.18 7.30
N PRO A 3 -21.38 45.34 8.11
CA PRO A 3 -19.96 45.59 8.42
C PRO A 3 -19.10 44.32 8.19
N PRO A 4 -17.75 44.41 8.21
CA PRO A 4 -16.92 43.90 7.13
C PRO A 4 -16.10 42.63 7.41
N GLN A 5 -15.59 42.11 6.28
CA GLN A 5 -14.47 41.18 6.05
C GLN A 5 -13.15 41.60 6.77
N GLN A 6 -12.05 40.82 6.85
CA GLN A 6 -11.49 39.73 6.04
C GLN A 6 -10.36 38.97 6.83
N PRO A 7 -9.94 37.75 6.42
CA PRO A 7 -8.89 36.87 7.01
C PRO A 7 -7.56 36.96 6.18
N PRO A 8 -6.51 36.09 6.26
CA PRO A 8 -6.49 34.65 5.90
C PRO A 8 -5.55 33.80 6.82
N ALA A 9 -5.44 32.46 6.77
CA ALA A 9 -5.08 31.64 5.62
C ALA A 9 -5.48 30.16 5.70
N LEU A 10 -5.75 29.66 4.51
CA LEU A 10 -6.04 28.29 4.09
C LEU A 10 -4.82 27.37 4.26
N LYS A 11 -5.05 26.09 4.62
CA LYS A 11 -4.73 24.96 3.73
C LYS A 11 -5.35 23.64 4.23
N SER A 12 -5.88 22.94 3.26
CA SER A 12 -6.63 21.69 3.22
C SER A 12 -5.80 20.41 3.42
N GLU A 13 -6.36 19.44 4.18
CA GLU A 13 -6.42 17.95 4.08
C GLU A 13 -5.28 17.10 3.44
N PRO A 14 -5.26 15.75 3.55
CA PRO A 14 -5.79 14.79 4.55
C PRO A 14 -4.71 13.76 5.00
N ARG A 15 -5.12 12.72 5.76
CA ARG A 15 -4.42 11.42 6.01
C ARG A 15 -3.64 11.27 7.32
N ALA A 16 -4.25 10.56 8.27
CA ALA A 16 -3.76 9.26 8.75
C ALA A 16 -4.79 8.67 9.72
N LEU A 17 -5.39 7.55 9.32
CA LEU A 17 -6.14 6.68 10.20
C LEU A 17 -5.17 6.17 11.27
N GLY A 18 -5.23 6.77 12.46
CA GLY A 18 -4.57 6.21 13.64
C GLY A 18 -5.28 4.91 14.03
N PRO A 19 -4.56 3.83 14.33
CA PRO A 19 -5.17 2.64 14.90
C PRO A 19 -5.75 2.99 16.28
N PRO A 20 -6.90 2.38 16.66
CA PRO A 20 -7.54 2.68 17.93
C PRO A 20 -6.62 2.32 19.10
N ALA A 21 -6.74 3.10 20.17
CA ALA A 21 -6.11 2.85 21.46
C ALA A 21 -6.23 1.36 21.84
N PRO A 22 -5.20 0.74 22.46
CA PRO A 22 -5.32 -0.64 22.89
C PRO A 22 -6.38 -0.67 23.98
N SER A 23 -7.56 -1.15 23.62
CA SER A 23 -8.53 -1.67 24.56
C SER A 23 -7.79 -2.65 25.44
N TYR A 24 -7.67 -2.33 26.72
CA TYR A 24 -7.18 -3.23 27.74
C TYR A 24 -8.14 -4.42 27.82
N ASN A 25 -7.95 -5.39 26.93
CA ASN A 25 -8.56 -6.69 27.04
C ASN A 25 -7.88 -7.39 28.21
N SER A 26 -8.44 -7.17 29.39
CA SER A 26 -8.89 -8.20 30.32
C SER A 26 -8.36 -9.60 30.01
N PHE A 27 -7.08 -9.85 30.30
CA PHE A 27 -6.59 -11.19 30.52
C PHE A 27 -6.85 -11.53 31.98
N GLY A 28 -7.91 -12.32 32.18
CA GLY A 28 -8.36 -12.80 33.48
C GLY A 28 -7.30 -13.66 34.15
N LEU A 29 -6.49 -13.03 34.99
CA LEU A 29 -5.85 -13.69 36.11
C LEU A 29 -6.62 -13.27 37.35
N ASN A 30 -7.19 -14.28 38.02
CA ASN A 30 -7.95 -14.17 39.25
C ASN A 30 -7.32 -13.16 40.22
N GLY A 31 -8.16 -12.25 40.70
CA GLY A 31 -7.77 -11.19 41.60
C GLY A 31 -7.08 -11.72 42.85
N VAL A 32 -5.81 -11.35 42.98
CA VAL A 32 -5.19 -11.14 44.29
C VAL A 32 -5.04 -9.62 44.42
N PRO A 33 -5.77 -8.96 45.33
CA PRO A 33 -5.58 -7.54 45.58
C PRO A 33 -4.31 -7.40 46.43
N GLY A 34 -3.18 -7.16 45.77
CA GLY A 34 -1.90 -6.98 46.44
C GLY A 34 -0.94 -6.24 45.52
N SER A 35 -0.99 -4.90 45.58
CA SER A 35 -0.04 -4.05 44.87
C SER A 35 1.37 -4.33 45.41
N ILE A 36 2.30 -4.68 44.51
CA ILE A 36 3.69 -5.09 44.80
C ILE A 36 4.46 -3.99 45.56
N TRP A 37 3.94 -2.76 45.58
CA TRP A 37 4.55 -1.59 46.22
C TRP A 37 4.02 -1.26 47.62
N ASP A 38 3.08 -2.05 48.15
CA ASP A 38 2.38 -1.74 49.42
C ASP A 38 3.14 -2.17 50.70
N PHE A 39 4.46 -2.41 50.61
CA PHE A 39 5.29 -2.79 51.76
C PHE A 39 6.15 -1.64 52.31
N VAL A 40 6.20 -0.48 51.63
CA VAL A 40 7.11 0.63 52.01
C VAL A 40 6.44 1.71 52.88
N SER A 41 5.11 1.73 52.99
CA SER A 41 4.39 2.75 53.79
C SER A 41 3.99 2.29 55.20
N GLY A 42 4.33 1.05 55.60
CA GLY A 42 4.04 0.49 56.91
C GLY A 42 5.07 0.89 57.98
N SER A 43 4.94 2.11 58.52
CA SER A 43 5.45 2.54 59.84
C SER A 43 6.92 2.21 60.17
N PHE A 44 7.84 3.12 59.84
CA PHE A 44 9.04 3.32 60.65
C PHE A 44 8.63 3.92 61.99
N SER A 45 8.49 3.08 63.02
CA SER A 45 8.50 3.52 64.41
C SER A 45 9.44 2.62 65.22
N PRO A 46 10.68 3.05 65.51
CA PRO A 46 11.57 2.32 66.38
C PRO A 46 11.40 2.84 67.82
N SER A 47 10.48 2.26 68.59
CA SER A 47 10.47 2.30 70.07
C SER A 47 9.33 1.41 70.60
N PRO A 48 9.61 0.56 71.60
CA PRO A 48 9.80 1.07 72.95
C PRO A 48 11.03 0.49 73.66
N SER A 49 11.75 1.34 74.38
CA SER A 49 12.65 0.91 75.45
C SER A 49 11.87 0.11 76.51
N PRO A 50 12.44 -0.95 77.11
CA PRO A 50 11.76 -1.66 78.17
C PRO A 50 11.84 -0.83 79.46
N ILE A 51 10.70 -0.34 79.94
CA ILE A 51 10.58 0.20 81.29
C ILE A 51 10.66 -0.99 82.26
N LEU A 52 11.74 -1.05 83.05
CA LEU A 52 11.89 -1.97 84.16
C LEU A 52 10.90 -1.58 85.27
N ASN A 53 9.70 -2.15 85.25
CA ASN A 53 8.78 -2.06 86.38
C ASN A 53 9.10 -3.19 87.37
N ALA A 54 9.69 -2.82 88.50
CA ALA A 54 9.95 -3.73 89.60
C ALA A 54 8.67 -3.99 90.44
N GLY A 55 8.26 -5.27 90.48
CA GLY A 55 7.61 -5.95 91.62
C GLY A 55 6.08 -6.06 91.64
N PRO A 56 5.48 -6.97 92.44
CA PRO A 56 6.03 -8.20 93.05
C PRO A 56 5.20 -9.49 92.75
N THR A 57 5.89 -10.63 92.89
CA THR A 57 5.43 -11.98 93.27
C THR A 57 4.05 -12.49 92.81
N ALA A 58 4.07 -13.48 91.90
CA ALA A 58 3.16 -14.62 91.97
C ALA A 58 3.86 -15.88 91.43
N SER A 59 3.76 -16.95 92.22
CA SER A 59 4.42 -18.24 92.06
C SER A 59 3.96 -19.01 90.82
N SER A 60 4.90 -19.47 90.00
CA SER A 60 4.79 -20.66 89.14
C SER A 60 6.19 -21.07 88.72
N GLY A 61 6.58 -22.32 89.00
CA GLY A 61 7.94 -22.83 88.94
C GLY A 61 8.55 -22.99 87.54
N ALA A 62 8.60 -21.92 86.74
CA ALA A 62 9.38 -21.87 85.51
C ALA A 62 10.54 -20.87 85.68
N SER A 63 11.78 -21.36 85.54
CA SER A 63 12.97 -20.52 85.56
C SER A 63 12.87 -19.43 84.48
N PRO A 64 13.15 -18.14 84.77
CA PRO A 64 13.01 -17.02 83.81
C PRO A 64 13.76 -17.27 82.49
N ASN A 65 14.87 -18.01 82.55
CA ASN A 65 15.66 -18.42 81.39
C ASN A 65 14.87 -19.31 80.41
N SER A 66 13.90 -20.09 80.88
CA SER A 66 13.07 -20.96 80.03
C SER A 66 12.11 -20.17 79.14
N ALA A 67 11.53 -19.09 79.67
CA ALA A 67 10.59 -18.23 78.94
C ALA A 67 11.31 -17.40 77.84
N GLU A 68 12.51 -16.91 78.15
CA GLU A 68 13.35 -16.21 77.17
C GLU A 68 13.80 -17.14 76.04
N LEU A 69 14.24 -18.37 76.37
CA LEU A 69 14.56 -19.39 75.36
C LEU A 69 13.36 -19.69 74.45
N ALA A 70 12.16 -19.78 75.00
CA ALA A 70 10.94 -19.97 74.20
C ALA A 70 10.65 -18.77 73.29
N ARG A 71 10.90 -17.53 73.75
CA ARG A 71 10.78 -16.31 72.93
C ARG A 71 11.79 -16.30 71.77
N VAL A 72 13.06 -16.60 72.04
CA VAL A 72 14.12 -16.64 71.01
C VAL A 72 13.83 -17.70 69.95
N ARG A 73 13.35 -18.88 70.34
CA ARG A 73 12.93 -19.93 69.39
C ARG A 73 11.84 -19.45 68.45
N ARG A 74 10.81 -18.78 68.98
CA ARG A 74 9.73 -18.19 68.15
C ARG A 74 10.26 -17.12 67.19
N GLN A 75 11.17 -16.27 67.64
CA GLN A 75 11.80 -15.25 66.79
C GLN A 75 12.64 -15.88 65.67
N LEU A 76 13.36 -16.96 65.95
CA LEU A 76 14.10 -17.71 64.94
C LEU A 76 13.17 -18.33 63.90
N ASP A 77 12.06 -18.94 64.32
CA ASP A 77 11.10 -19.54 63.40
C ASP A 77 10.35 -18.49 62.58
N GLU A 78 10.09 -17.31 63.14
CA GLU A 78 9.60 -16.14 62.40
C GLU A 78 10.62 -15.66 61.36
N ALA A 79 11.89 -15.51 61.73
CA ALA A 79 12.94 -15.12 60.80
C ALA A 79 13.09 -16.14 59.66
N LYS A 80 13.04 -17.45 59.95
CA LYS A 80 13.05 -18.52 58.95
C LYS A 80 11.85 -18.44 57.99
N ARG A 81 10.65 -18.17 58.50
CA ARG A 81 9.45 -17.98 57.66
C ARG A 81 9.60 -16.77 56.75
N LYS A 82 10.11 -15.65 57.28
CA LYS A 82 10.42 -14.47 56.46
C LYS A 82 11.42 -14.81 55.37
N ILE A 83 12.54 -15.46 55.69
CA ILE A 83 13.54 -15.84 54.67
C ILE A 83 12.91 -16.63 53.52
N ARG A 84 12.06 -17.62 53.81
CA ARG A 84 11.34 -18.37 52.77
C ARG A 84 10.42 -17.48 51.93
N GLN A 85 9.70 -16.56 52.56
CA GLN A 85 8.86 -15.60 51.84
C GLN A 85 9.69 -14.67 50.95
N TRP A 86 10.86 -14.22 51.40
CA TRP A 86 11.79 -13.43 50.61
C TRP A 86 12.35 -14.23 49.43
N GLU A 87 12.67 -15.51 49.63
CA GLU A 87 13.12 -16.43 48.57
C GLU A 87 12.05 -16.61 47.49
N GLU A 88 10.80 -16.85 47.90
CA GLU A 88 9.66 -16.99 46.99
C GLU A 88 9.40 -15.69 46.21
N SER A 89 9.41 -14.55 46.90
CA SER A 89 9.20 -13.22 46.28
C SER A 89 10.31 -12.89 45.29
N TRP A 90 11.57 -13.18 45.65
CA TRP A 90 12.70 -13.04 44.74
C TRP A 90 12.56 -13.92 43.51
N GLN A 91 12.14 -15.18 43.69
CA GLN A 91 11.95 -16.11 42.59
C GLN A 91 10.85 -15.65 41.62
N GLN A 92 9.77 -15.06 42.14
CA GLN A 92 8.71 -14.44 41.32
C GLN A 92 9.25 -13.26 40.50
N VAL A 93 9.99 -12.34 41.13
CA VAL A 93 10.60 -11.20 40.43
C VAL A 93 11.58 -11.67 39.35
N LYS A 94 12.40 -12.68 39.65
CA LYS A 94 13.31 -13.27 38.67
C LYS A 94 12.55 -13.85 37.48
N GLN A 95 11.46 -14.58 37.71
CA GLN A 95 10.63 -15.12 36.63
C GLN A 95 10.00 -14.03 35.77
N ALA A 96 9.53 -12.93 36.38
CA ALA A 96 9.00 -11.79 35.65
C ALA A 96 10.07 -11.10 34.78
N CYS A 97 11.28 -10.91 35.32
CA CYS A 97 12.43 -10.41 34.56
C CYS A 97 12.78 -11.32 33.38
N ASP A 98 12.85 -12.64 33.60
CA ASP A 98 13.14 -13.61 32.55
C ASP A 98 12.06 -13.61 31.46
N ALA A 99 10.78 -13.44 31.84
CA ALA A 99 9.66 -13.33 30.91
C ALA A 99 9.76 -12.06 30.05
N TRP A 100 9.93 -10.89 30.66
CA TRP A 100 10.08 -9.62 29.93
C TRP A 100 11.34 -9.60 29.06
N GLN A 101 12.43 -10.23 29.50
CA GLN A 101 13.63 -10.34 28.68
C GLN A 101 13.37 -11.20 27.43
N ARG A 102 12.58 -12.26 27.55
CA ARG A 102 12.18 -13.10 26.41
C ARG A 102 11.27 -12.32 25.45
N GLU A 103 10.25 -11.65 25.97
CA GLU A 103 9.34 -10.81 25.18
C GLU A 103 10.09 -9.68 24.46
N ALA A 104 11.05 -9.04 25.12
CA ALA A 104 11.89 -8.01 24.49
C ALA A 104 12.75 -8.58 23.35
N LYS A 105 13.31 -9.79 23.50
CA LYS A 105 14.05 -10.49 22.45
C LYS A 105 13.14 -10.83 21.27
N GLU A 106 11.98 -11.42 21.53
CA GLU A 106 11.00 -11.76 20.49
C GLU A 106 10.48 -10.51 19.77
N ALA A 107 10.26 -9.40 20.49
CA ALA A 107 9.88 -8.12 19.89
C ALA A 107 10.97 -7.58 18.97
N LYS A 108 12.24 -7.68 19.38
CA LYS A 108 13.39 -7.30 18.54
C LYS A 108 13.49 -8.17 17.28
N GLU A 109 13.35 -9.48 17.41
CA GLU A 109 13.37 -10.41 16.27
C GLU A 109 12.22 -10.13 15.30
N ARG A 110 11.01 -9.86 15.83
CA ARG A 110 9.85 -9.49 15.04
C ARG A 110 10.04 -8.17 14.29
N ALA A 111 10.68 -7.18 14.93
CA ALA A 111 11.02 -5.92 14.27
C ALA A 111 12.02 -6.14 13.12
N LEU A 112 13.09 -6.91 13.34
CA LEU A 112 14.05 -7.26 12.28
C LEU A 112 13.40 -8.02 11.12
N ALA A 113 12.50 -8.97 11.42
CA ALA A 113 11.74 -9.68 10.41
C ALA A 113 10.86 -8.72 9.59
N ALA A 114 10.14 -7.81 10.24
CA ALA A 114 9.33 -6.80 9.57
C ALA A 114 10.18 -5.87 8.68
N ASP A 115 11.36 -5.45 9.14
CA ASP A 115 12.29 -4.63 8.36
C ASP A 115 12.80 -5.34 7.11
N SER A 116 13.19 -6.62 7.25
CA SER A 116 13.61 -7.44 6.10
C SER A 116 12.48 -7.66 5.09
N ALA A 117 11.24 -7.89 5.55
CA ALA A 117 10.07 -8.01 4.69
C ALA A 117 9.77 -6.69 3.95
N ARG A 118 9.92 -5.55 4.64
CA ARG A 118 9.79 -4.22 4.03
C ARG A 118 10.83 -4.00 2.93
N GLN A 119 12.09 -4.36 3.17
CA GLN A 119 13.16 -4.25 2.16
C GLN A 119 12.85 -5.09 0.92
N LEU A 120 12.40 -6.33 1.10
CA LEU A 120 12.01 -7.19 -0.02
C LEU A 120 10.83 -6.59 -0.82
N ALA A 121 9.84 -6.01 -0.14
CA ALA A 121 8.73 -5.35 -0.80
C ALA A 121 9.17 -4.12 -1.61
N LEU A 122 10.12 -3.34 -1.08
CA LEU A 122 10.72 -2.22 -1.80
C LEU A 122 11.50 -2.67 -3.04
N GLN A 123 12.31 -3.71 -2.94
CA GLN A 123 13.02 -4.27 -4.10
C GLN A 123 12.06 -4.71 -5.20
N LYS A 124 10.98 -5.41 -4.85
CA LYS A 124 9.94 -5.81 -5.81
C LYS A 124 9.25 -4.61 -6.45
N LYS A 125 8.98 -3.56 -5.67
CA LYS A 125 8.42 -2.30 -6.18
C LYS A 125 9.37 -1.67 -7.19
N GLU A 126 10.65 -1.55 -6.86
CA GLU A 126 11.68 -0.97 -7.75
C GLU A 126 11.84 -1.77 -9.04
N GLU A 127 11.78 -3.11 -8.97
CA GLU A 127 11.82 -3.98 -10.15
C GLU A 127 10.63 -3.74 -11.07
N VAL A 128 9.41 -3.72 -10.51
CA VAL A 128 8.19 -3.45 -11.29
C VAL A 128 8.19 -2.02 -11.84
N GLU A 129 8.68 -1.04 -11.09
CA GLU A 129 8.83 0.34 -11.56
C GLU A 129 9.89 0.47 -12.66
N ALA A 130 10.96 -0.33 -12.62
CA ALA A 130 11.94 -0.42 -13.71
C ALA A 130 11.33 -1.08 -14.96
N GLN A 131 10.56 -2.16 -14.80
CA GLN A 131 9.84 -2.80 -15.91
C GLN A 131 8.82 -1.84 -16.54
N PHE A 132 8.07 -1.11 -15.72
CA PHE A 132 7.12 -0.10 -16.19
C PHE A 132 7.82 1.01 -16.99
N ARG A 133 8.95 1.53 -16.48
CA ARG A 133 9.75 2.53 -17.21
C ARG A 133 10.24 2.01 -18.55
N ARG A 134 10.74 0.76 -18.61
CA ARG A 134 11.17 0.14 -19.87
C ARG A 134 10.02 0.01 -20.87
N LEU A 135 8.85 -0.47 -20.43
CA LEU A 135 7.67 -0.57 -21.29
C LEU A 135 7.19 0.81 -21.76
N GLN A 136 7.27 1.82 -20.90
CA GLN A 136 6.96 3.19 -21.27
C GLN A 136 7.93 3.72 -22.35
N GLU A 137 9.24 3.51 -22.17
CA GLU A 137 10.26 3.87 -23.16
C GLU A 137 10.05 3.12 -24.49
N GLU A 138 9.68 1.84 -24.45
CA GLU A 138 9.35 1.07 -25.64
C GLU A 138 8.11 1.61 -26.37
N LEU A 139 7.07 2.04 -25.63
CA LEU A 139 5.88 2.66 -26.23
C LEU A 139 6.20 4.02 -26.86
N GLU A 140 7.05 4.81 -26.21
CA GLU A 140 7.53 6.08 -26.74
C GLU A 140 8.40 5.86 -28.00
N GLY A 141 9.30 4.88 -27.97
CA GLY A 141 10.17 4.51 -29.08
C GLY A 141 9.46 3.86 -30.27
N ARG A 142 8.35 3.14 -30.05
CA ARG A 142 7.50 2.56 -31.10
C ARG A 142 6.62 3.58 -31.83
N GLY A 143 6.72 4.86 -31.49
CA GLY A 143 6.18 5.93 -32.33
C GLY A 143 4.76 6.38 -31.99
N LEU A 144 4.22 6.09 -30.81
CA LEU A 144 3.07 6.86 -30.31
C LEU A 144 3.39 8.36 -30.19
N ALA A 145 4.68 8.71 -30.07
CA ALA A 145 5.17 10.08 -30.12
C ALA A 145 5.51 10.59 -31.55
N SER A 146 5.77 9.70 -32.52
CA SER A 146 6.17 10.11 -33.88
C SER A 146 5.04 10.08 -34.91
N ALA A 147 4.00 9.25 -34.70
CA ALA A 147 2.85 9.20 -35.60
C ALA A 147 1.97 10.46 -35.48
N LEU A 148 1.94 11.11 -34.31
CA LEU A 148 1.27 12.41 -34.09
C LEU A 148 2.01 13.19 -32.99
N PRO A 149 2.83 14.21 -33.33
CA PRO A 149 3.49 15.08 -32.36
C PRO A 149 2.46 15.93 -31.58
N GLY A 150 1.85 15.36 -30.53
CA GLY A 150 0.95 16.10 -29.65
C GLY A 150 -0.20 15.31 -29.03
N LEU A 151 -0.47 14.07 -29.46
CA LEU A 151 -1.54 13.25 -28.89
C LEU A 151 -0.95 12.03 -28.18
N ARG A 152 -0.38 12.27 -27.00
CA ARG A 152 -0.04 11.20 -26.04
C ARG A 152 -1.36 10.71 -25.41
N GLY A 153 -2.21 10.07 -26.22
CA GLY A 153 -3.56 9.63 -25.84
C GLY A 153 -4.61 10.74 -25.95
N CYS A 154 -5.81 10.39 -26.41
CA CYS A 154 -6.96 11.30 -26.55
C CYS A 154 -7.36 12.05 -25.25
N GLY A 155 -6.78 11.72 -24.09
CA GLY A 155 -7.04 12.38 -22.81
C GLY A 155 -6.43 13.77 -22.67
N ASP A 156 -5.34 14.09 -23.39
CA ASP A 156 -4.59 15.35 -23.18
C ASP A 156 -4.99 16.49 -24.13
N ILE A 157 -6.01 16.29 -24.98
CA ILE A 157 -6.43 17.29 -25.99
C ILE A 157 -6.85 18.61 -25.34
N GLY A 158 -7.47 18.55 -24.15
CA GLY A 158 -7.90 19.73 -23.40
C GLY A 158 -6.77 20.57 -22.80
N ALA A 159 -5.54 20.04 -22.70
CA ALA A 159 -4.37 20.74 -22.18
C ALA A 159 -3.54 21.43 -23.28
N ILE A 160 -3.83 21.17 -24.55
CA ILE A 160 -3.08 21.70 -25.69
C ILE A 160 -3.55 23.13 -26.01
N PRO A 161 -2.65 24.12 -26.16
CA PRO A 161 -3.02 25.47 -26.55
C PRO A 161 -3.82 25.51 -27.87
N LEU A 162 -4.87 26.31 -27.91
CA LEU A 162 -5.78 26.45 -29.05
C LEU A 162 -5.08 26.65 -30.42
N PRO A 163 -4.01 27.46 -30.55
CA PRO A 163 -3.30 27.60 -31.83
C PRO A 163 -2.70 26.28 -32.34
N LYS A 164 -2.20 25.45 -31.42
CA LYS A 164 -1.62 24.14 -31.75
C LYS A 164 -2.71 23.12 -32.10
N LEU A 165 -3.88 23.22 -31.48
CA LEU A 165 -5.07 22.45 -31.89
C LEU A 165 -5.53 22.81 -33.31
N HIS A 166 -5.55 24.09 -33.68
CA HIS A 166 -5.87 24.50 -35.05
C HIS A 166 -4.84 24.04 -36.08
N SER A 167 -3.55 24.10 -35.74
CA SER A 167 -2.48 23.55 -36.58
C SER A 167 -2.67 22.05 -36.79
N LEU A 168 -2.98 21.30 -35.73
CA LEU A 168 -3.23 19.86 -35.81
C LEU A 168 -4.48 19.54 -36.63
N GLN A 169 -5.56 20.30 -36.42
CA GLN A 169 -6.80 20.16 -37.20
C GLN A 169 -6.53 20.36 -38.70
N SER A 170 -5.73 21.37 -39.05
CA SER A 170 -5.40 21.66 -40.45
C SER A 170 -4.54 20.55 -41.06
N GLN A 171 -3.56 20.06 -40.31
CA GLN A 171 -2.71 18.94 -40.75
C GLN A 171 -3.52 17.66 -41.00
N LEU A 172 -4.39 17.29 -40.06
CA LEU A 172 -5.24 16.10 -40.20
C LEU A 172 -6.16 16.18 -41.42
N ARG A 173 -6.65 17.37 -41.78
CA ARG A 173 -7.43 17.55 -43.01
C ARG A 173 -6.60 17.27 -44.26
N LEU A 174 -5.39 17.83 -44.33
CA LEU A 174 -4.48 17.59 -45.45
C LEU A 174 -4.07 16.12 -45.56
N ASP A 175 -3.82 15.46 -44.42
CA ASP A 175 -3.45 14.05 -44.38
C ASP A 175 -4.61 13.16 -44.88
N LEU A 176 -5.85 13.48 -44.48
CA LEU A 176 -7.04 12.79 -44.99
C LEU A 176 -7.22 12.99 -46.50
N GLU A 177 -7.06 14.23 -47.00
CA GLU A 177 -7.11 14.52 -48.44
C GLU A 177 -6.03 13.74 -49.22
N ALA A 178 -4.82 13.63 -48.67
CA ALA A 178 -3.74 12.84 -49.27
C ALA A 178 -4.08 11.34 -49.32
N VAL A 179 -4.62 10.79 -48.23
CA VAL A 179 -5.08 9.39 -48.17
C VAL A 179 -6.19 9.14 -49.18
N ASP A 180 -7.18 10.03 -49.25
CA ASP A 180 -8.26 9.93 -50.23
C ASP A 180 -7.74 10.01 -51.66
N GLY A 181 -6.75 10.87 -51.93
CA GLY A 181 -6.05 10.94 -53.20
C GLY A 181 -5.37 9.62 -53.58
N VAL A 182 -4.67 8.97 -52.64
CA VAL A 182 -4.04 7.67 -52.85
C VAL A 182 -5.09 6.58 -53.08
N ILE A 183 -6.16 6.56 -52.28
CA ILE A 183 -7.29 5.63 -52.46
C ILE A 183 -7.89 5.79 -53.86
N PHE A 184 -8.14 7.03 -54.29
CA PHE A 184 -8.67 7.32 -55.62
C PHE A 184 -7.74 6.81 -56.73
N GLN A 185 -6.43 7.07 -56.62
CA GLN A 185 -5.44 6.58 -57.60
C GLN A 185 -5.37 5.05 -57.63
N LEU A 186 -5.44 4.38 -56.48
CA LEU A 186 -5.45 2.92 -56.39
C LEU A 186 -6.72 2.36 -57.03
N ARG A 187 -7.89 2.90 -56.70
CA ARG A 187 -9.18 2.49 -57.30
C ARG A 187 -9.22 2.73 -58.81
N ALA A 188 -8.60 3.81 -59.30
CA ALA A 188 -8.49 4.10 -60.73
C ALA A 188 -7.66 3.06 -61.51
N LYS A 189 -6.78 2.31 -60.83
CA LYS A 189 -5.97 1.24 -61.42
C LYS A 189 -6.52 -0.16 -61.16
N GLN A 190 -7.53 -0.29 -60.30
CA GLN A 190 -8.17 -1.56 -59.92
C GLN A 190 -9.34 -1.92 -60.82
N CYS A 191 -9.59 -3.22 -60.98
CA CYS A 191 -10.70 -3.80 -61.72
C CYS A 191 -12.03 -3.18 -61.26
N GLY A 192 -12.83 -2.69 -62.20
CA GLY A 192 -14.12 -2.08 -61.90
C GLY A 192 -15.19 -3.05 -61.35
N VAL A 193 -14.92 -4.36 -61.34
CA VAL A 193 -15.85 -5.39 -60.83
C VAL A 193 -15.40 -5.91 -59.47
N CYS A 194 -14.20 -6.48 -59.35
CA CYS A 194 -13.76 -7.05 -58.08
C CYS A 194 -13.08 -6.04 -57.14
N GLY A 195 -12.59 -4.90 -57.64
CA GLY A 195 -11.87 -3.91 -56.83
C GLY A 195 -10.51 -4.37 -56.26
N GLU A 196 -10.18 -5.66 -56.32
CA GLU A 196 -9.01 -6.23 -55.66
C GLU A 196 -7.78 -6.31 -56.57
N ARG A 197 -7.97 -6.56 -57.87
CA ARG A 197 -6.89 -6.81 -58.84
C ARG A 197 -6.72 -5.63 -59.79
N ALA A 198 -5.52 -5.39 -60.28
CA ALA A 198 -5.27 -4.34 -61.27
C ALA A 198 -6.04 -4.59 -62.58
N ARG A 199 -6.43 -3.52 -63.27
CA ARG A 199 -6.99 -3.58 -64.63
C ARG A 199 -5.91 -4.10 -65.57
N SER A 200 -6.11 -5.26 -66.17
CA SER A 200 -5.12 -5.91 -67.04
C SER A 200 -5.67 -6.26 -68.41
N ALA A 201 -6.95 -6.60 -68.52
CA ALA A 201 -7.56 -7.10 -69.74
C ALA A 201 -8.19 -6.00 -70.61
N VAL A 202 -8.00 -6.12 -71.93
CA VAL A 202 -8.62 -5.27 -72.95
C VAL A 202 -9.89 -5.94 -73.45
N LEU A 203 -11.05 -5.33 -73.23
CA LEU A 203 -12.34 -5.88 -73.64
C LEU A 203 -12.60 -5.60 -75.13
N ARG A 204 -12.98 -6.62 -75.91
CA ARG A 204 -13.37 -6.44 -77.33
C ARG A 204 -14.89 -6.47 -77.47
N PRO A 205 -15.49 -5.68 -78.39
CA PRO A 205 -14.85 -4.85 -79.43
C PRO A 205 -14.43 -3.43 -79.00
N CYS A 206 -14.86 -2.96 -77.83
CA CYS A 206 -14.71 -1.55 -77.40
C CYS A 206 -13.30 -1.12 -76.96
N GLN A 207 -12.35 -2.05 -76.82
CA GLN A 207 -10.95 -1.83 -76.44
C GLN A 207 -10.72 -1.18 -75.07
N HIS A 208 -11.72 -1.15 -74.18
CA HIS A 208 -11.58 -0.59 -72.83
C HIS A 208 -10.83 -1.52 -71.88
N ARG A 209 -9.90 -0.96 -71.09
CA ARG A 209 -9.09 -1.68 -70.09
C ARG A 209 -9.56 -1.39 -68.67
N VAL A 210 -10.75 -1.88 -68.34
CA VAL A 210 -11.46 -1.59 -67.08
C VAL A 210 -11.52 -2.77 -66.10
N LEU A 211 -11.14 -3.98 -66.53
CA LEU A 211 -11.24 -5.20 -65.73
C LEU A 211 -9.91 -5.93 -65.59
N CYS A 212 -9.80 -6.78 -64.56
CA CYS A 212 -8.72 -7.77 -64.47
C CYS A 212 -9.03 -8.97 -65.38
N GLU A 213 -7.99 -9.70 -65.75
CA GLU A 213 -8.06 -10.86 -66.65
C GLU A 213 -9.07 -11.94 -66.23
N PRO A 214 -9.18 -12.33 -64.95
CA PRO A 214 -10.18 -13.31 -64.53
C PRO A 214 -11.62 -12.80 -64.62
N CYS A 215 -11.85 -11.52 -64.28
CA CYS A 215 -13.18 -10.91 -64.44
C CYS A 215 -13.54 -10.78 -65.93
N ALA A 216 -12.59 -10.44 -66.79
CA ALA A 216 -12.82 -10.36 -68.25
C ALA A 216 -13.13 -11.72 -68.88
N ALA A 217 -12.54 -12.81 -68.36
CA ALA A 217 -12.79 -14.17 -68.83
C ALA A 217 -14.16 -14.72 -68.43
N SER A 218 -14.74 -14.27 -67.30
CA SER A 218 -16.03 -14.74 -66.79
C SER A 218 -17.26 -14.10 -67.47
N ALA A 219 -17.08 -13.45 -68.62
CA ALA A 219 -18.09 -12.72 -69.41
C ALA A 219 -18.73 -11.50 -68.72
N PRO A 220 -18.04 -10.35 -68.71
CA PRO A 220 -18.65 -9.06 -68.41
C PRO A 220 -18.75 -8.21 -69.68
N GLU A 221 -19.96 -7.73 -69.98
CA GLU A 221 -20.12 -6.57 -70.85
C GLU A 221 -19.26 -5.41 -70.31
N CYS A 222 -18.73 -4.58 -71.19
CA CYS A 222 -17.86 -3.49 -70.75
C CYS A 222 -18.65 -2.51 -69.87
N PRO A 223 -18.31 -2.36 -68.57
CA PRO A 223 -19.07 -1.51 -67.66
C PRO A 223 -19.00 -0.03 -68.06
N TYR A 224 -17.94 0.36 -68.78
CA TYR A 224 -17.81 1.69 -69.35
C TYR A 224 -18.80 1.94 -70.50
N CYS A 225 -18.99 0.95 -71.39
CA CYS A 225 -19.96 1.03 -72.48
C CYS A 225 -21.41 0.93 -71.99
N ALA A 226 -21.67 0.10 -70.98
CA ALA A 226 -23.01 -0.02 -70.38
C ALA A 226 -23.47 1.25 -69.66
N GLY A 227 -22.52 2.06 -69.16
CA GLY A 227 -22.80 3.31 -68.46
C GLY A 227 -22.88 4.55 -69.36
N GLN A 228 -22.59 4.45 -70.67
CA GLN A 228 -22.77 5.58 -71.58
C GLN A 228 -24.23 5.70 -72.02
N PRO A 229 -24.87 6.88 -71.90
CA PRO A 229 -26.17 7.10 -72.52
C PRO A 229 -26.04 6.91 -74.03
N LEU A 230 -26.90 6.07 -74.60
CA LEU A 230 -26.94 5.85 -76.04
C LEU A 230 -27.12 7.21 -76.75
N PRO A 231 -26.28 7.55 -77.74
CA PRO A 231 -26.56 8.71 -78.58
C PRO A 231 -27.87 8.44 -79.33
N TRP A 232 -28.78 9.40 -79.24
CA TRP A 232 -30.03 9.44 -80.01
C TRP A 232 -29.75 9.74 -81.49
#